data_AF-A0A1B6L5N1-F1
#
_entry.id   AF-A0A1B6L5N1-F1
#
_cell.length_a   1.000
_cell.length_b   1.000
_cell.length_c   1.000
_cell.angle_alpha   90.00
_cell.angle_beta   90.00
_cell.angle_gamma   90.00
#
_symmetry.space_group_name_H-M   'P 1'
#
loop_
_entity.id
_entity.type
_entity.pdbx_description
1 polymer ?
#
loop_
_entity_poly.entity_id
_entity_poly.type
_entity_poly.pdbx_seq_one_letter_code
_entity_poly.pdbx_strand_id
1 'polypeptide(L)'
;VTNGHIYEKGDKWQPLGECTQATCAGNNDYSKLGCPLIRVDESAGWTLTEEDPSKSYPECCPQPVSPATTTDELLIQRLPCFEDGKIYEIGEQRDIPGYCGLNVCAGNNEWTQAACGVIAVPDGYKLCVEDASKSYPNCCAKAVKLEEDCSPDN
;
A
#
# COMPACT_ATOMS: atom_id res chain seq x y z
N VAL A 1 22.14 -28.74 -36.16
CA VAL A 1 20.76 -28.76 -36.70
C VAL A 1 19.86 -29.35 -35.64
N THR A 2 18.82 -28.63 -35.22
CA THR A 2 17.85 -29.11 -34.22
C THR A 2 16.46 -28.82 -34.75
N ASN A 3 15.56 -29.81 -34.73
CA ASN A 3 14.19 -29.70 -35.28
C ASN A 3 14.11 -29.13 -36.71
N GLY A 4 15.08 -29.48 -37.57
CA GLY A 4 15.12 -29.01 -38.97
C GLY A 4 15.63 -27.58 -39.16
N HIS A 5 16.01 -26.86 -38.10
CA HIS A 5 16.60 -25.52 -38.17
C HIS A 5 18.12 -25.55 -37.96
N ILE A 6 18.81 -24.70 -38.71
CA ILE A 6 20.24 -24.41 -38.57
C ILE A 6 20.35 -23.16 -37.70
N TYR A 7 21.07 -23.26 -36.59
CA TYR A 7 21.33 -22.16 -35.67
C TYR A 7 22.81 -21.80 -35.72
N GLU A 8 23.11 -20.52 -35.87
CA GLU A 8 24.45 -19.97 -35.80
C GLU A 8 24.93 -19.88 -34.36
N LYS A 9 26.25 -19.78 -34.18
CA LYS A 9 26.84 -19.66 -32.83
C LYS A 9 26.32 -18.40 -32.14
N GLY A 10 25.76 -18.57 -30.95
CA GLY A 10 25.14 -17.49 -30.16
C GLY A 10 23.63 -17.37 -30.33
N ASP A 11 23.04 -18.06 -31.31
CA ASP A 11 21.59 -18.10 -31.48
C ASP A 11 20.91 -18.69 -30.26
N LYS A 12 19.75 -18.12 -29.92
CA LYS A 12 18.91 -18.50 -28.80
C LYS A 12 17.56 -18.95 -29.29
N TRP A 13 17.08 -20.07 -28.76
CA TRP A 13 15.74 -20.57 -29.06
C TRP A 13 15.19 -21.33 -27.87
N GLN A 14 13.88 -21.56 -27.90
CA GLN A 14 13.22 -22.48 -26.98
C GLN A 14 12.96 -23.82 -27.69
N PRO A 15 13.41 -24.96 -27.14
CA PRO A 15 13.04 -26.27 -27.66
C PRO A 15 11.52 -26.50 -27.55
N LEU A 16 10.94 -27.13 -28.57
CA LEU A 16 9.50 -27.39 -28.59
C LEU A 16 9.09 -28.29 -27.40
N GLY A 17 8.12 -27.84 -26.62
CA GLY A 17 7.61 -28.56 -25.45
C GLY A 17 8.47 -28.42 -24.19
N GLU A 18 9.54 -27.62 -24.22
CA GLU A 18 10.36 -27.33 -23.04
C GLU A 18 10.31 -25.84 -22.69
N CYS A 19 10.32 -25.53 -21.39
CA CYS A 19 10.56 -24.16 -20.92
C CYS A 19 12.06 -23.96 -20.60
N THR A 20 12.88 -23.92 -21.65
CA THR A 20 14.32 -23.65 -21.51
C THR A 20 14.79 -22.72 -22.62
N GLN A 21 15.82 -21.92 -22.34
CA GLN A 21 16.56 -21.19 -23.37
C GLN A 21 17.77 -22.02 -23.80
N ALA A 22 17.72 -22.58 -25.00
CA ALA A 22 18.88 -23.15 -25.65
C ALA A 22 19.73 -22.04 -26.27
N THR A 23 21.06 -22.18 -26.22
CA THR A 23 22.03 -21.28 -26.86
C THR A 23 23.05 -22.09 -27.63
N CYS A 24 23.21 -21.82 -28.93
CA CYS A 24 24.15 -22.54 -29.79
C CYS A 24 25.59 -22.19 -29.42
N ALA A 25 26.40 -23.18 -29.01
CA ALA A 25 27.81 -23.00 -28.68
C ALA A 25 28.71 -23.06 -29.93
N GLY A 26 28.18 -23.56 -31.05
CA GLY A 26 28.93 -23.93 -32.25
C GLY A 26 29.35 -25.41 -32.21
N ASN A 27 29.97 -25.91 -33.28
CA ASN A 27 30.48 -27.29 -33.37
C ASN A 27 29.42 -28.38 -33.10
N ASN A 28 28.18 -28.18 -33.54
CA ASN A 28 27.03 -29.06 -33.26
C ASN A 28 26.67 -29.19 -31.78
N ASP A 29 27.11 -28.27 -30.92
CA ASP A 29 26.83 -28.26 -29.50
C ASP A 29 25.98 -27.04 -29.09
N TYR A 30 25.21 -27.17 -28.02
CA TYR A 30 24.39 -26.11 -27.45
C TYR A 30 24.16 -26.32 -25.96
N SER A 31 24.06 -25.22 -25.21
CA SER A 31 23.73 -25.23 -23.79
C SER A 31 22.25 -24.94 -23.57
N LYS A 32 21.64 -25.52 -22.53
CA LYS A 32 20.28 -25.19 -22.09
C LYS A 32 20.31 -24.46 -20.75
N LEU A 33 19.55 -23.39 -20.65
CA LEU A 33 19.25 -22.69 -19.41
C LEU A 33 17.79 -22.96 -19.03
N GLY A 34 17.59 -23.64 -17.90
CA GLY A 34 16.26 -23.92 -17.35
C GLY A 34 15.71 -22.77 -16.51
N CYS A 35 14.47 -22.92 -16.06
CA CYS A 35 13.82 -21.96 -15.19
C CYS A 35 14.55 -21.76 -13.86
N PRO A 36 14.46 -20.56 -13.27
CA PRO A 36 14.99 -20.31 -11.94
C PRO A 36 14.28 -21.18 -10.89
N LEU A 37 15.03 -21.69 -9.93
CA LEU A 37 14.47 -22.38 -8.77
C LEU A 37 13.95 -21.34 -7.77
N ILE A 38 12.64 -21.10 -7.79
CA ILE A 38 11.97 -20.18 -6.87
C ILE A 38 11.47 -20.99 -5.67
N ARG A 39 11.68 -20.47 -4.45
CA ARG A 39 11.06 -20.99 -3.23
C ARG A 39 10.10 -19.95 -2.69
N VAL A 40 8.88 -20.38 -2.40
CA VAL A 40 7.83 -19.55 -1.83
C VAL A 40 7.48 -20.04 -0.43
N ASP A 41 6.97 -19.13 0.40
CA ASP A 41 6.45 -19.48 1.71
C ASP A 41 5.00 -19.96 1.57
N GLU A 42 4.84 -21.27 1.42
CA GLU A 42 3.52 -21.91 1.34
C GLU A 42 2.70 -21.70 2.63
N SER A 43 3.36 -21.52 3.79
CA SER A 43 2.67 -21.27 5.06
C SER A 43 2.08 -19.86 5.13
N ALA A 44 2.69 -18.92 4.41
CA ALA A 44 2.13 -17.59 4.16
C ALA A 44 1.17 -17.57 2.96
N GLY A 45 0.84 -18.73 2.37
CA GLY A 45 -0.13 -18.88 1.29
C GLY A 45 0.37 -18.49 -0.10
N TRP A 46 1.68 -18.29 -0.28
CA TRP A 46 2.26 -18.09 -1.61
C TRP A 46 2.29 -19.40 -2.38
N THR A 47 2.06 -19.33 -3.69
CA THR A 47 2.15 -20.48 -4.61
C THR A 47 2.99 -20.13 -5.83
N LEU A 48 3.28 -21.12 -6.68
CA LEU A 48 3.92 -20.91 -7.98
C LEU A 48 2.91 -21.22 -9.09
N THR A 49 2.93 -20.46 -10.17
CA THR A 49 2.25 -20.88 -11.40
C THR A 49 2.93 -22.13 -11.96
N GLU A 50 2.18 -22.95 -12.69
CA GLU A 50 2.76 -24.04 -13.46
C GLU A 50 3.63 -23.53 -14.62
N GLU A 51 4.56 -24.36 -15.08
CA GLU A 51 5.28 -24.12 -16.33
C GLU A 51 4.32 -24.16 -17.51
N ASP A 52 4.50 -23.22 -18.44
CA ASP A 52 3.70 -23.14 -19.66
C ASP A 52 4.61 -23.12 -20.91
N PRO A 53 5.01 -24.29 -21.43
CA PRO A 53 5.88 -24.39 -22.60
C PRO A 53 5.29 -23.80 -23.89
N SER A 54 4.01 -23.38 -23.90
CA SER A 54 3.42 -22.66 -25.03
C SER A 54 3.86 -21.19 -25.09
N LYS A 55 4.34 -20.65 -23.97
CA LYS A 55 4.92 -19.30 -23.88
C LYS A 55 6.41 -19.32 -24.18
N SER A 56 6.96 -18.15 -24.49
CA SER A 56 8.39 -17.98 -24.74
C SER A 56 9.18 -17.86 -23.43
N TYR A 57 10.39 -18.39 -23.37
CA TYR A 57 11.28 -18.22 -22.24
C TYR A 57 11.66 -16.73 -22.12
N PRO A 58 11.62 -16.14 -20.92
CA PRO A 58 11.41 -16.75 -19.60
C PRO A 58 9.95 -16.79 -19.11
N GLU A 59 8.98 -16.33 -19.90
CA GLU A 59 7.56 -16.22 -19.52
C GLU A 59 6.86 -17.57 -19.34
N CYS A 60 7.43 -18.65 -19.89
CA CYS A 60 6.97 -20.00 -19.66
C CYS A 60 7.32 -20.53 -18.25
N CYS A 61 8.21 -19.85 -17.51
CA CYS A 61 8.70 -20.33 -16.22
C CYS A 61 7.70 -20.08 -15.08
N PRO A 62 7.75 -20.89 -14.00
CA PRO A 62 6.90 -20.69 -12.82
C PRO A 62 7.13 -19.32 -12.22
N GLN A 63 6.05 -18.60 -11.92
CA GLN A 63 6.08 -17.29 -11.26
C GLN A 63 5.44 -17.37 -9.88
N PRO A 64 5.94 -16.64 -8.88
CA PRO A 64 5.29 -16.55 -7.58
C PRO A 64 3.93 -15.86 -7.71
N VAL A 65 2.92 -16.54 -7.20
CA VAL A 65 1.57 -16.02 -7.00
C VAL A 65 1.45 -15.71 -5.52
N SER A 66 1.20 -14.44 -5.19
CA SER A 66 0.91 -14.07 -3.82
C SER A 66 -0.32 -14.81 -3.33
N PRO A 67 -0.42 -15.13 -2.02
CA PRO A 67 -1.71 -15.43 -1.44
C PRO A 67 -2.68 -14.35 -1.92
N ALA A 68 -3.88 -14.75 -2.33
CA ALA A 68 -4.93 -13.78 -2.47
C ALA A 68 -5.15 -13.21 -1.06
N THR A 69 -4.48 -12.10 -0.72
CA THR A 69 -5.09 -11.12 0.19
C THR A 69 -6.41 -10.89 -0.49
N THR A 70 -7.49 -11.41 0.07
CA THR A 70 -8.79 -11.33 -0.58
C THR A 70 -8.94 -9.88 -1.00
N THR A 71 -9.30 -9.65 -2.26
CA THR A 71 -9.54 -8.28 -2.72
C THR A 71 -10.47 -7.57 -1.74
N ASP A 72 -11.34 -8.32 -1.05
CA ASP A 72 -12.04 -7.89 0.17
C ASP A 72 -11.15 -7.31 1.27
N GLU A 73 -10.06 -7.92 1.77
CA GLU A 73 -9.21 -7.29 2.81
C GLU A 73 -8.54 -5.98 2.35
N LEU A 74 -8.12 -5.89 1.09
CA LEU A 74 -7.56 -4.65 0.51
C LEU A 74 -8.64 -3.60 0.18
N LEU A 75 -9.89 -4.03 -0.09
CA LEU A 75 -11.04 -3.15 -0.30
C LEU A 75 -11.67 -2.70 1.02
N ILE A 76 -11.70 -3.56 2.03
CA ILE A 76 -12.10 -3.32 3.41
C ILE A 76 -11.26 -2.13 3.89
N GLN A 77 -9.92 -2.19 3.81
CA GLN A 77 -9.06 -1.06 4.19
C GLN A 77 -9.25 0.24 3.37
N ARG A 78 -10.09 0.25 2.33
CA ARG A 78 -10.48 1.42 1.53
C ARG A 78 -11.95 1.84 1.71
N LEU A 79 -12.73 1.14 2.54
CA LEU A 79 -14.11 1.51 2.77
C LEU A 79 -14.18 2.85 3.52
N PRO A 80 -15.03 3.79 3.09
CA PRO A 80 -15.20 5.06 3.77
C PRO A 80 -15.89 4.89 5.13
N CYS A 81 -15.97 5.97 5.89
CA CYS A 81 -16.70 6.01 7.14
C CYS A 81 -18.09 6.61 6.96
N PHE A 82 -19.06 6.17 7.76
CA PHE A 82 -20.46 6.57 7.67
C PHE A 82 -20.93 7.14 9.01
N GLU A 83 -21.39 8.40 9.00
CA GLU A 83 -21.97 9.04 10.18
C GLU A 83 -23.10 9.97 9.78
N ASP A 84 -24.24 9.91 10.47
CA ASP A 84 -25.38 10.80 10.25
C ASP A 84 -25.83 10.90 8.77
N GLY A 85 -25.71 9.79 8.04
CA GLY A 85 -26.04 9.71 6.61
C GLY A 85 -25.02 10.36 5.68
N LYS A 86 -23.87 10.82 6.19
CA LYS A 86 -22.73 11.32 5.41
C LYS A 86 -21.66 10.26 5.27
N ILE A 87 -20.98 10.30 4.13
CA ILE A 87 -19.85 9.46 3.79
C ILE A 87 -18.59 10.31 3.92
N TYR A 88 -17.57 9.78 4.59
CA TYR A 88 -16.28 10.41 4.80
C TYR A 88 -15.19 9.56 4.17
N GLU A 89 -14.39 10.16 3.29
CA GLU A 89 -13.26 9.47 2.68
C GLU A 89 -12.16 9.22 3.73
N ILE A 90 -11.30 8.22 3.48
CA ILE A 90 -10.17 7.94 4.38
C ILE A 90 -9.27 9.17 4.47
N GLY A 91 -8.95 9.58 5.71
CA GLY A 91 -8.21 10.80 6.00
C GLY A 91 -9.07 12.06 6.11
N GLU A 92 -10.35 12.01 5.79
CA GLU A 92 -11.26 13.13 5.98
C GLU A 92 -11.57 13.33 7.46
N GLN A 93 -11.50 14.59 7.91
CA GLN A 93 -11.83 15.00 9.26
C GLN A 93 -13.31 15.40 9.36
N ARG A 94 -13.94 15.06 10.49
CA ARG A 94 -15.23 15.61 10.90
C ARG A 94 -15.13 16.37 12.21
N ASP A 95 -15.96 17.40 12.36
CA ASP A 95 -16.20 18.04 13.64
C ASP A 95 -17.39 17.36 14.34
N ILE A 96 -17.25 17.10 15.65
CA ILE A 96 -18.33 16.53 16.46
C ILE A 96 -18.93 17.66 17.31
N PRO A 97 -20.24 17.95 17.19
CA PRO A 97 -20.89 18.99 17.97
C PRO A 97 -20.65 18.82 19.48
N GLY A 98 -20.09 19.85 20.12
CA GLY A 98 -19.80 19.86 21.56
C GLY A 98 -18.52 19.11 21.97
N TYR A 99 -17.71 18.64 21.02
CA TYR A 99 -16.44 17.97 21.28
C TYR A 99 -15.30 18.65 20.50
N CYS A 100 -14.25 19.05 21.22
CA CYS A 100 -13.03 19.54 20.61
C CYS A 100 -11.97 18.43 20.56
N GLY A 101 -11.73 17.90 19.36
CA GLY A 101 -10.71 16.89 19.14
C GLY A 101 -10.62 16.52 17.67
N LEU A 102 -9.51 15.91 17.29
CA LEU A 102 -9.31 15.35 15.97
C LEU A 102 -10.21 14.12 15.82
N ASN A 103 -10.95 14.03 14.73
CA ASN A 103 -11.76 12.86 14.40
C ASN A 103 -11.65 12.61 12.88
N VAL A 104 -10.85 11.61 12.51
CA VAL A 104 -10.45 11.36 11.12
C VAL A 104 -10.83 9.93 10.72
N CYS A 105 -11.45 9.76 9.56
CA CYS A 105 -11.80 8.45 9.06
C CYS A 105 -10.54 7.60 8.80
N ALA A 106 -10.41 6.47 9.50
CA ALA A 106 -9.33 5.50 9.32
C ALA A 106 -9.64 4.46 8.23
N GLY A 107 -10.87 4.46 7.73
CA GLY A 107 -11.44 3.45 6.84
C GLY A 107 -12.23 2.40 7.60
N ASN A 108 -12.97 1.54 6.90
CA ASN A 108 -13.80 0.49 7.52
C ASN A 108 -14.83 0.96 8.54
N ASN A 109 -15.33 2.18 8.40
CA ASN A 109 -16.17 2.80 9.42
C ASN A 109 -15.47 2.93 10.80
N GLU A 110 -14.14 2.88 10.84
CA GLU A 110 -13.32 3.14 12.01
C GLU A 110 -12.79 4.57 12.00
N TRP A 111 -12.64 5.15 13.19
CA TRP A 111 -12.28 6.55 13.38
C TRP A 111 -11.02 6.67 14.22
N THR A 112 -10.04 7.43 13.72
CA THR A 112 -8.89 7.88 14.51
C THR A 112 -9.30 9.12 15.30
N GLN A 113 -9.09 9.09 16.61
CA GLN A 113 -9.45 10.20 17.50
C GLN A 113 -8.24 10.67 18.29
N ALA A 114 -8.11 11.99 18.45
CA ALA A 114 -7.14 12.58 19.37
C ALA A 114 -7.74 13.77 20.12
N ALA A 115 -7.35 13.94 21.38
CA ALA A 115 -7.71 15.11 22.17
C ALA A 115 -6.73 16.27 21.92
N CYS A 116 -7.09 17.46 22.40
CA CYS A 116 -6.15 18.57 22.48
C CYS A 116 -4.95 18.24 23.37
N GLY A 117 -3.81 18.86 23.06
CA GLY A 117 -2.62 18.76 23.88
C GLY A 117 -2.75 19.50 25.21
N VAL A 118 -2.00 19.05 26.22
CA VAL A 118 -1.89 19.77 27.50
C VAL A 118 -1.03 21.02 27.30
N ILE A 119 -1.49 22.15 27.81
CA ILE A 119 -0.81 23.45 27.68
C ILE A 119 -0.40 23.95 29.05
N ALA A 120 0.89 24.28 29.18
CA ALA A 120 1.39 25.05 30.31
C ALA A 120 1.22 26.54 30.02
N VAL A 121 0.78 27.32 31.02
CA VAL A 121 0.60 28.78 30.91
C VAL A 121 1.76 29.46 31.65
N PRO A 122 2.72 30.07 30.95
CA PRO A 122 3.82 30.79 31.58
C PRO A 122 3.37 32.09 32.25
N ASP A 123 4.22 32.66 33.09
CA ASP A 123 4.01 34.00 33.65
C ASP A 123 3.87 35.05 32.54
N GLY A 124 2.89 35.95 32.67
CA GLY A 124 2.60 36.97 31.66
C GLY A 124 1.69 36.50 30.52
N TYR A 125 1.24 35.25 30.54
CA TYR A 125 0.25 34.70 29.61
C TYR A 125 -1.10 34.48 30.30
N LYS A 126 -2.16 34.39 29.50
CA LYS A 126 -3.49 33.92 29.92
C LYS A 126 -3.90 32.71 29.10
N LEU A 127 -4.74 31.88 29.71
CA LEU A 127 -5.34 30.72 29.05
C LEU A 127 -6.58 31.14 28.26
N CYS A 128 -6.56 30.94 26.96
CA CYS A 128 -7.77 30.83 26.16
C CYS A 128 -8.25 29.39 26.24
N VAL A 129 -9.43 29.20 26.82
CA VAL A 129 -10.04 27.87 26.99
C VAL A 129 -10.49 27.29 25.65
N GLU A 130 -10.75 25.98 25.63
CA GLU A 130 -11.30 25.31 24.45
C GLU A 130 -12.64 25.91 24.01
N ASP A 131 -12.83 25.97 22.70
CA ASP A 131 -14.03 26.47 22.04
C ASP A 131 -14.55 25.42 21.05
N ALA A 132 -15.38 24.51 21.54
CA ALA A 132 -15.97 23.42 20.75
C ALA A 132 -16.95 23.89 19.65
N SER A 133 -17.13 25.20 19.47
CA SER A 133 -17.83 25.75 18.30
C SER A 133 -16.94 25.83 17.05
N LYS A 134 -15.62 25.67 17.21
CA LYS A 134 -14.62 25.71 16.14
C LYS A 134 -14.17 24.31 15.75
N SER A 135 -13.56 24.20 14.57
CA SER A 135 -12.93 22.96 14.10
C SER A 135 -11.58 22.71 14.77
N TYR A 136 -11.22 21.44 14.94
CA TYR A 136 -9.85 21.07 15.36
C TYR A 136 -8.83 21.46 14.28
N PRO A 137 -7.64 21.98 14.63
CA PRO A 137 -7.10 22.20 15.99
C PRO A 137 -7.47 23.57 16.60
N ASN A 138 -8.18 24.43 15.89
CA ASN A 138 -8.48 25.80 16.32
C ASN A 138 -9.45 25.89 17.51
N CYS A 139 -10.17 24.81 17.81
CA CYS A 139 -10.98 24.69 19.01
C CYS A 139 -10.15 24.46 20.28
N CYS A 140 -8.89 24.03 20.16
CA CYS A 140 -8.07 23.72 21.31
C CYS A 140 -7.72 24.98 22.10
N ALA A 141 -7.49 24.79 23.40
CA ALA A 141 -6.99 25.85 24.26
C ALA A 141 -5.67 26.41 23.71
N LYS A 142 -5.33 27.66 24.05
CA LYS A 142 -4.05 28.27 23.76
C LYS A 142 -3.61 29.22 24.86
N ALA A 143 -2.32 29.29 25.13
CA ALA A 143 -1.74 30.32 25.99
C ALA A 143 -1.39 31.53 25.10
N VAL A 144 -2.00 32.67 25.37
CA VAL A 144 -1.74 33.95 24.66
C VAL A 144 -1.22 34.98 25.64
N LYS A 145 -0.58 36.04 25.16
CA LYS A 145 -0.14 37.11 26.07
C LYS A 145 -1.34 37.79 26.70
N LEU A 146 -1.18 38.35 27.90
CA LEU A 146 -2.28 39.04 28.61
C LEU A 146 -2.98 40.12 27.75
N GLU A 147 -2.20 40.79 26.90
CA GLU A 147 -2.61 41.86 25.98
C GLU A 147 -3.28 41.37 24.67
N GLU A 148 -3.16 40.09 24.33
CA GLU A 148 -3.77 39.50 23.12
C GLU A 148 -5.18 38.99 23.42
N ASP A 149 -6.14 39.18 22.52
CA ASP A 149 -7.48 38.59 22.70
C ASP A 149 -7.50 37.11 22.32
N CYS A 150 -8.41 36.34 22.91
CA CYS A 150 -8.65 34.93 22.58
C CYS A 150 -9.36 34.73 21.24
N SER A 151 -9.56 35.81 20.48
CA SER A 151 -10.12 35.81 19.14
C SER A 151 -9.20 35.13 18.11
N PRO A 152 -9.78 34.62 17.00
CA PRO A 152 -9.10 33.69 16.10
C PRO A 152 -8.12 34.31 15.07
N ASP A 153 -7.85 35.62 15.09
CA ASP A 153 -7.08 36.30 14.03
C ASP A 153 -5.67 36.78 14.46
N ASN A 154 -5.00 36.06 15.38
CA ASN A 154 -3.58 36.27 15.71
C ASN A 154 -2.80 34.96 15.61
#